data_AF-A0A062IGH3-F1
#
_entry.id   AF-A0A062IGH3-F1
#
_cell.length_a   1.000
_cell.length_b   1.000
_cell.length_c   1.000
_cell.angle_alpha   90.00
_cell.angle_beta   90.00
_cell.angle_gamma   90.00
#
_symmetry.space_group_name_H-M   'P 1'
#
loop_
_entity.id
_entity.type
_entity.pdbx_description
1 polymer ?
#
loop_
_entity_poly.entity_id
_entity_poly.type
_entity_poly.pdbx_seq_one_letter_code
_entity_poly.pdbx_strand_id
1 'polypeptide(L)'
;MLFNNDEIENLNFFREIALVLEGYDIKFKNDNILIDLQKKYSVNVNHNLLLLKNIINFTDSIIISNHSSYSEVSSFIYKFEEKLKNNINNVNNMLADYTYFTRSFFSHIVWFLDKVRDWQEKHKISNNNVGVISASSSFIELYGNAIVAVDIINSTAKKGYDESNNKLIVLEDRLNNLANSFTLLNDDYKNNKNENFERQINLFKERADEAFFSYQSSLNDLKNHYQGEVEPQINELKNNLKKNKTELETLLGDVKLYQDKMTNKAVSEMSAHYFDKSKFERNSYFAITLVSAIIIIFSVISAYIGVNSYYNEYVSTKSCDSSQSRTIKVNGAIKEMSFEECMKDLSVKREATQKYAFNYLIFRLSFSLLLFLAVIYASRIAMRAYNHWRQSENMYLKLNTLSPFIGSLDKSVRNDVHLSLVPDYFGKDAGMVESSKDLVKDLPTNISNIAIKAIEQAGNTIGNKLGNDKESKNSDSESSTEKNKKKSADDSE
;
A
#
# COMPACT_ATOMS: atom_id res chain seq x y z
N MET A 1 -21.72 104.44 -13.05
CA MET A 1 -21.22 105.56 -13.85
C MET A 1 -21.09 106.77 -12.97
N LEU A 2 -19.87 107.28 -12.89
CA LEU A 2 -19.48 108.48 -12.16
C LEU A 2 -19.92 109.74 -12.91
N PHE A 3 -19.75 109.77 -14.23
CA PHE A 3 -20.27 110.81 -15.12
C PHE A 3 -21.32 110.23 -16.06
N ASN A 4 -22.41 110.96 -16.29
CA ASN A 4 -23.33 110.64 -17.38
C ASN A 4 -22.81 111.22 -18.72
N ASN A 5 -23.34 110.75 -19.86
CA ASN A 5 -22.85 111.17 -21.17
C ASN A 5 -22.99 112.68 -21.38
N ASP A 6 -24.12 113.27 -20.94
CA ASP A 6 -24.38 114.71 -21.06
C ASP A 6 -23.37 115.54 -20.25
N GLU A 7 -22.98 115.09 -19.06
CA GLU A 7 -21.96 115.72 -18.22
C GLU A 7 -20.57 115.66 -18.89
N ILE A 8 -20.23 114.55 -19.54
CA ILE A 8 -18.95 114.41 -20.27
C ILE A 8 -18.92 115.34 -21.48
N GLU A 9 -20.03 115.47 -22.21
CA GLU A 9 -20.13 116.37 -23.37
C GLU A 9 -20.09 117.84 -22.98
N ASN A 10 -20.57 118.19 -21.79
CA ASN A 10 -20.54 119.55 -21.27
C ASN A 10 -19.16 120.00 -20.74
N LEU A 11 -18.20 119.06 -20.54
CA LEU A 11 -16.84 119.38 -20.10
C LEU A 11 -15.97 119.81 -21.29
N ASN A 12 -15.42 121.02 -21.22
CA ASN A 12 -14.57 121.55 -22.30
C ASN A 12 -13.12 121.08 -22.20
N PHE A 13 -12.57 121.02 -20.97
CA PHE A 13 -11.13 120.79 -20.76
C PHE A 13 -10.83 119.46 -20.06
N PHE A 14 -11.82 118.86 -19.38
CA PHE A 14 -11.63 117.66 -18.57
C PHE A 14 -12.31 116.40 -19.14
N ARG A 15 -12.77 116.43 -20.40
CA ARG A 15 -13.48 115.31 -21.04
C ARG A 15 -12.72 113.98 -20.94
N GLU A 16 -11.44 113.99 -21.29
CA GLU A 16 -10.59 112.79 -21.25
C GLU A 16 -10.35 112.29 -19.82
N ILE A 17 -10.18 113.21 -18.86
CA ILE A 17 -10.01 112.87 -17.44
C ILE A 17 -11.30 112.22 -16.91
N ALA A 18 -12.48 112.74 -17.26
CA ALA A 18 -13.76 112.15 -16.86
C ALA A 18 -13.90 110.70 -17.34
N LEU A 19 -13.52 110.41 -18.58
CA LEU A 19 -13.50 109.04 -19.13
C LEU A 19 -12.53 108.12 -18.38
N VAL A 20 -11.35 108.62 -18.02
CA VAL A 20 -10.37 107.83 -17.27
C VAL A 20 -10.87 107.56 -15.84
N LEU A 21 -11.49 108.54 -15.19
CA LEU A 21 -12.08 108.40 -13.85
C LEU A 21 -13.24 107.40 -13.82
N GLU A 22 -14.01 107.30 -14.91
CA GLU A 22 -15.01 106.23 -15.06
C GLU A 22 -14.36 104.85 -15.03
N GLY A 23 -13.19 104.69 -15.67
CA GLY A 23 -12.39 103.47 -15.58
C GLY A 23 -11.95 103.14 -14.14
N TYR A 24 -11.57 104.16 -13.37
CA TYR A 24 -11.27 103.98 -11.94
C TYR A 24 -12.51 103.59 -11.12
N ASP A 25 -13.66 104.22 -11.35
CA ASP A 25 -14.93 103.88 -10.68
C ASP A 25 -15.30 102.40 -10.89
N ILE A 26 -15.23 101.94 -12.15
CA ILE A 26 -15.49 100.55 -12.51
C ILE A 26 -14.50 99.61 -11.81
N LYS A 27 -13.21 99.94 -11.81
CA LYS A 27 -12.17 99.10 -11.19
C LYS A 27 -12.32 99.00 -9.68
N PHE A 28 -12.50 100.11 -8.98
CA PHE A 28 -12.63 100.11 -7.52
C PHE A 28 -13.95 99.48 -7.03
N LYS A 29 -14.97 99.37 -7.89
CA LYS A 29 -16.25 98.68 -7.58
C LYS A 29 -16.24 97.19 -7.90
N ASN A 30 -15.48 96.75 -8.90
CA ASN A 30 -15.59 95.38 -9.42
C ASN A 30 -14.38 94.49 -9.06
N ASP A 31 -13.24 95.07 -8.69
CA ASP A 31 -12.04 94.30 -8.34
C ASP A 31 -12.01 93.98 -6.84
N ASN A 32 -12.17 92.70 -6.49
CA ASN A 32 -12.21 92.23 -5.10
C ASN A 32 -10.97 92.66 -4.30
N ILE A 33 -9.77 92.69 -4.92
CA ILE A 33 -8.53 93.07 -4.23
C ILE A 33 -8.59 94.56 -3.88
N LEU A 34 -9.05 95.41 -4.80
CA LEU A 34 -9.20 96.84 -4.56
C LEU A 34 -10.32 97.15 -3.55
N ILE A 35 -11.39 96.37 -3.52
CA ILE A 35 -12.46 96.48 -2.50
C ILE A 35 -11.89 96.17 -1.11
N ASP A 36 -11.08 95.12 -0.98
CA ASP A 36 -10.49 94.75 0.30
C ASP A 36 -9.39 95.71 0.74
N LEU A 37 -8.62 96.30 -0.20
CA LEU A 37 -7.68 97.37 0.12
C LEU A 37 -8.37 98.64 0.62
N GLN A 38 -9.51 99.01 0.04
CA GLN A 38 -10.33 100.12 0.53
C GLN A 38 -10.75 99.92 1.99
N LYS A 39 -11.20 98.71 2.34
CA LYS A 39 -11.52 98.35 3.73
C LYS A 39 -10.27 98.39 4.63
N LYS A 40 -9.18 97.78 4.16
CA LYS A 40 -7.91 97.68 4.91
C LYS A 40 -7.35 99.05 5.27
N TYR A 41 -7.39 100.00 4.34
CA TYR A 41 -6.88 101.35 4.56
C TYR A 41 -7.95 102.33 5.06
N SER A 42 -9.20 101.87 5.23
CA SER A 42 -10.35 102.70 5.60
C SER A 42 -10.53 103.92 4.69
N VAL A 43 -10.31 103.73 3.38
CA VAL A 43 -10.42 104.79 2.36
C VAL A 43 -11.66 104.57 1.52
N ASN A 44 -12.54 105.57 1.45
CA ASN A 44 -13.73 105.56 0.61
C ASN A 44 -13.42 106.17 -0.77
N VAL A 45 -12.97 105.33 -1.71
CA VAL A 45 -12.58 105.79 -3.05
C VAL A 45 -13.78 106.32 -3.83
N ASN A 46 -14.95 105.69 -3.70
CA ASN A 46 -16.17 106.13 -4.39
C ASN A 46 -16.57 107.55 -3.98
N HIS A 47 -16.50 107.85 -2.68
CA HIS A 47 -16.76 109.21 -2.18
C HIS A 47 -15.73 110.21 -2.72
N ASN A 48 -14.45 109.87 -2.69
CA ASN A 48 -13.39 110.74 -3.21
C ASN A 48 -13.50 111.00 -4.73
N LEU A 49 -13.96 110.01 -5.51
CA LEU A 49 -14.24 110.18 -6.94
C LEU A 49 -15.41 111.16 -7.17
N LEU A 50 -16.46 111.12 -6.35
CA LEU A 50 -17.57 112.08 -6.41
C LEU A 50 -17.12 113.49 -6.07
N LEU A 51 -16.30 113.66 -5.03
CA LEU A 51 -15.72 114.96 -4.68
C LEU A 51 -14.83 115.49 -5.81
N LEU A 52 -14.00 114.63 -6.42
CA LEU A 52 -13.15 114.99 -7.55
C LEU A 52 -13.97 115.43 -8.76
N LYS A 53 -15.06 114.72 -9.07
CA LYS A 53 -16.02 115.11 -10.11
C LYS A 53 -16.54 116.54 -9.90
N ASN A 54 -16.96 116.87 -8.67
CA ASN A 54 -17.46 118.22 -8.36
C ASN A 54 -16.38 119.30 -8.56
N ILE A 55 -15.14 119.01 -8.14
CA ILE A 55 -14.01 119.92 -8.32
C ILE A 55 -13.67 120.09 -9.79
N ILE A 56 -13.69 119.02 -10.58
CA ILE A 56 -13.46 119.07 -12.04
C ILE A 56 -14.50 119.97 -12.71
N ASN A 57 -15.79 119.75 -12.45
CA ASN A 57 -16.87 120.56 -13.04
C ASN A 57 -16.73 122.05 -12.66
N PHE A 58 -16.39 122.33 -11.41
CA PHE A 58 -16.21 123.70 -10.94
C PHE A 58 -14.97 124.36 -11.56
N THR A 59 -13.86 123.60 -11.67
CA THR A 59 -12.63 124.08 -12.31
C THR A 59 -12.85 124.34 -13.79
N ASP A 60 -13.54 123.45 -14.52
CA ASP A 60 -13.87 123.62 -15.94
C ASP A 60 -14.66 124.93 -16.16
N SER A 61 -15.71 125.15 -15.34
CA SER A 61 -16.53 126.37 -15.38
C SER A 61 -15.72 127.64 -15.16
N ILE A 62 -14.76 127.62 -14.23
CA ILE A 62 -13.90 128.77 -13.94
C ILE A 62 -12.94 129.04 -15.11
N ILE A 63 -12.35 128.00 -15.70
CA ILE A 63 -11.45 128.17 -16.85
C ILE A 63 -12.21 128.78 -18.04
N ILE A 64 -13.44 128.34 -18.31
CA ILE A 64 -14.30 128.92 -19.36
C ILE A 64 -14.51 130.42 -19.10
N SER A 65 -14.78 130.80 -17.86
CA SER A 65 -14.99 132.21 -17.49
C SER A 65 -13.72 133.07 -17.57
N ASN A 66 -12.52 132.46 -17.59
CA ASN A 66 -11.22 133.14 -17.52
C ASN A 66 -10.25 132.69 -18.62
N HIS A 67 -10.65 132.93 -19.87
CA HIS A 67 -9.98 132.48 -21.10
C HIS A 67 -8.47 132.78 -21.20
N SER A 68 -7.95 133.81 -20.53
CA SER A 68 -6.55 134.22 -20.61
C SER A 68 -5.57 133.29 -19.89
N SER A 69 -6.07 132.35 -19.07
CA SER A 69 -5.25 131.49 -18.21
C SER A 69 -5.13 130.03 -18.71
N TYR A 70 -5.75 129.70 -19.84
CA TYR A 70 -5.87 128.33 -20.34
C TYR A 70 -4.52 127.67 -20.70
N SER A 71 -3.58 128.42 -21.27
CA SER A 71 -2.27 127.87 -21.68
C SER A 71 -1.46 127.31 -20.50
N GLU A 72 -1.57 127.94 -19.32
CA GLU A 72 -0.92 127.43 -18.10
C GLU A 72 -1.66 126.21 -17.53
N VAL A 73 -3.00 126.24 -17.57
CA VAL A 73 -3.86 125.19 -17.01
C VAL A 73 -3.82 123.90 -17.80
N SER A 74 -3.92 123.99 -19.12
CA SER A 74 -3.83 122.86 -20.05
C SER A 74 -2.59 121.99 -19.80
N SER A 75 -1.46 122.60 -19.42
CA SER A 75 -0.21 121.88 -19.16
C SER A 75 -0.30 120.92 -17.96
N PHE A 76 -0.98 121.29 -16.88
CA PHE A 76 -1.14 120.42 -15.72
C PHE A 76 -2.34 119.49 -15.85
N ILE A 77 -3.39 119.89 -16.58
CA ILE A 77 -4.51 119.01 -16.95
C ILE A 77 -3.98 117.82 -17.77
N TYR A 78 -3.22 118.08 -18.83
CA TYR A 78 -2.64 117.03 -19.67
C TYR A 78 -1.73 116.09 -18.88
N LYS A 79 -0.85 116.63 -18.02
CA LYS A 79 0.01 115.81 -17.14
C LYS A 79 -0.79 115.00 -16.13
N PHE A 80 -1.91 115.51 -15.63
CA PHE A 80 -2.79 114.76 -14.73
C PHE A 80 -3.45 113.60 -15.47
N GLU A 81 -3.99 113.87 -16.66
CA GLU A 81 -4.58 112.86 -17.54
C GLU A 81 -3.59 111.74 -17.86
N GLU A 82 -2.37 112.08 -18.29
CA GLU A 82 -1.33 111.11 -18.61
C GLU A 82 -0.96 110.25 -17.39
N LYS A 83 -0.79 110.86 -16.22
CA LYS A 83 -0.53 110.16 -14.96
C LYS A 83 -1.66 109.19 -14.58
N LEU A 84 -2.91 109.59 -14.78
CA LEU A 84 -4.06 108.73 -14.53
C LEU A 84 -4.15 107.56 -15.54
N LYS A 85 -3.95 107.83 -16.84
CA LYS A 85 -3.93 106.82 -17.92
C LYS A 85 -2.81 105.79 -17.72
N ASN A 86 -1.60 106.25 -17.39
CA ASN A 86 -0.47 105.36 -17.13
C ASN A 86 -0.73 104.48 -15.89
N ASN A 87 -1.28 105.05 -14.83
CA ASN A 87 -1.54 104.30 -13.60
C ASN A 87 -2.64 103.23 -13.80
N ILE A 88 -3.72 103.52 -14.54
CA ILE A 88 -4.77 102.51 -14.82
C ILE A 88 -4.31 101.43 -15.80
N ASN A 89 -3.50 101.78 -16.81
CA ASN A 89 -2.95 100.81 -17.76
C ASN A 89 -1.97 99.85 -17.08
N ASN A 90 -1.14 100.35 -16.16
CA ASN A 90 -0.20 99.52 -15.41
C ASN A 90 -0.91 98.44 -14.58
N VAL A 91 -2.08 98.73 -14.00
CA VAL A 91 -2.87 97.73 -13.28
C VAL A 91 -3.55 96.71 -14.18
N ASN A 92 -3.96 97.11 -15.37
CA ASN A 92 -4.54 96.16 -16.33
C ASN A 92 -3.53 95.13 -16.83
N ASN A 93 -2.24 95.48 -16.83
CA ASN A 93 -1.15 94.61 -17.29
C ASN A 93 -0.57 93.76 -16.15
N MET A 94 -1.41 92.92 -15.51
CA MET A 94 -1.14 91.72 -14.67
C MET A 94 0.03 91.64 -13.66
N LEU A 95 0.85 92.69 -13.44
CA LEU A 95 2.02 92.66 -12.54
C LEU A 95 2.07 93.82 -11.53
N ALA A 96 1.02 94.63 -11.43
CA ALA A 96 1.04 95.79 -10.57
C ALA A 96 0.63 95.48 -9.13
N ASP A 97 1.43 95.96 -8.18
CA ASP A 97 1.08 96.05 -6.78
C ASP A 97 -0.15 96.99 -6.62
N TYR A 98 -1.30 96.41 -6.28
CA TYR A 98 -2.55 97.13 -6.05
C TYR A 98 -2.43 98.19 -4.94
N THR A 99 -1.50 98.01 -3.99
CA THR A 99 -1.19 99.02 -2.96
C THR A 99 -0.49 100.22 -3.59
N TYR A 100 0.52 99.98 -4.42
CA TYR A 100 1.21 101.03 -5.18
C TYR A 100 0.24 101.78 -6.10
N PHE A 101 -0.62 101.06 -6.81
CA PHE A 101 -1.65 101.66 -7.66
C PHE A 101 -2.59 102.61 -6.90
N THR A 102 -3.12 102.14 -5.77
CA THR A 102 -4.04 102.92 -4.93
C THR A 102 -3.34 104.16 -4.38
N ARG A 103 -2.09 104.02 -3.92
CA ARG A 103 -1.27 105.16 -3.49
C ARG A 103 -1.01 106.16 -4.61
N SER A 104 -0.63 105.66 -5.78
CA SER A 104 -0.31 106.46 -6.97
C SER A 104 -1.52 107.29 -7.39
N PHE A 105 -2.72 106.68 -7.38
CA PHE A 105 -3.98 107.36 -7.65
C PHE A 105 -4.22 108.56 -6.72
N PHE A 106 -4.17 108.35 -5.40
CA PHE A 106 -4.34 109.44 -4.43
C PHE A 106 -3.22 110.49 -4.51
N SER A 107 -1.98 110.07 -4.77
CA SER A 107 -0.84 110.99 -4.94
C SER A 107 -1.03 111.90 -6.16
N HIS A 108 -1.57 111.36 -7.25
CA HIS A 108 -1.90 112.15 -8.43
C HIS A 108 -3.03 113.14 -8.17
N ILE A 109 -4.05 112.76 -7.38
CA ILE A 109 -5.12 113.66 -6.96
C ILE A 109 -4.55 114.82 -6.13
N VAL A 110 -3.75 114.54 -5.09
CA VAL A 110 -3.13 115.59 -4.27
C VAL A 110 -2.33 116.56 -5.13
N TRP A 111 -1.49 116.03 -6.03
CA TRP A 111 -0.70 116.85 -6.95
C TRP A 111 -1.58 117.74 -7.86
N PHE A 112 -2.68 117.20 -8.38
CA PHE A 112 -3.62 117.97 -9.20
C PHE A 112 -4.28 119.09 -8.39
N LEU A 113 -4.76 118.79 -7.18
CA LEU A 113 -5.38 119.78 -6.31
C LEU A 113 -4.41 120.90 -5.90
N ASP A 114 -3.14 120.57 -5.62
CA ASP A 114 -2.10 121.56 -5.37
C ASP A 114 -1.92 122.49 -6.59
N LYS A 115 -1.89 121.94 -7.81
CA LYS A 115 -1.78 122.73 -9.04
C LYS A 115 -2.98 123.63 -9.27
N VAL A 116 -4.19 123.16 -8.98
CA VAL A 116 -5.41 123.97 -9.05
C VAL A 116 -5.38 125.12 -8.03
N ARG A 117 -4.94 124.85 -6.79
CA ARG A 117 -4.76 125.89 -5.75
C ARG A 117 -3.73 126.93 -6.17
N ASP A 118 -2.53 126.50 -6.58
CA ASP A 118 -1.45 127.40 -7.02
C ASP A 118 -1.90 128.29 -8.18
N TRP A 119 -2.61 127.70 -9.15
CA TRP A 119 -3.15 128.43 -10.29
C TRP A 119 -4.18 129.49 -9.88
N GLN A 120 -5.10 129.11 -8.99
CA GLN A 120 -6.14 130.00 -8.47
C GLN A 120 -5.56 131.19 -7.70
N GLU A 121 -4.53 130.95 -6.87
CA GLU A 121 -3.83 132.01 -6.12
C GLU A 121 -3.08 132.95 -7.06
N LYS A 122 -2.32 132.40 -8.03
CA LYS A 122 -1.55 133.19 -9.01
C LYS A 122 -2.44 134.14 -9.82
N HIS A 123 -3.62 133.69 -10.22
CA HIS A 123 -4.54 134.47 -11.05
C HIS A 123 -5.54 135.31 -10.24
N LYS A 124 -5.42 135.33 -8.90
CA LYS A 124 -6.30 136.10 -7.99
C LYS A 124 -7.78 135.92 -8.32
N ILE A 125 -8.19 134.68 -8.60
CA ILE A 125 -9.57 134.35 -9.04
C ILE A 125 -10.61 134.65 -7.95
N SER A 126 -10.18 135.06 -6.75
CA SER A 126 -11.01 135.37 -5.59
C SER A 126 -11.90 136.62 -5.69
N ASN A 127 -11.96 137.32 -6.83
CA ASN A 127 -12.50 138.70 -6.84
C ASN A 127 -13.72 139.01 -7.71
N ASN A 128 -14.32 138.07 -8.45
CA ASN A 128 -15.54 138.36 -9.22
C ASN A 128 -16.49 137.15 -9.25
N ASN A 129 -17.47 137.09 -8.34
CA ASN A 129 -18.68 136.25 -8.35
C ASN A 129 -18.54 134.73 -8.57
N VAL A 130 -17.34 134.18 -8.71
CA VAL A 130 -17.08 132.75 -8.85
C VAL A 130 -16.24 132.32 -7.66
N GLY A 131 -16.77 131.44 -6.81
CA GLY A 131 -16.18 131.08 -5.52
C GLY A 131 -14.76 130.53 -5.59
N VAL A 132 -14.05 130.56 -4.46
CA VAL A 132 -12.70 130.00 -4.35
C VAL A 132 -12.78 128.47 -4.30
N ILE A 133 -12.15 127.77 -5.25
CA ILE A 133 -12.20 126.29 -5.37
C ILE A 133 -11.57 125.69 -4.13
N SER A 134 -10.40 126.19 -3.73
CA SER A 134 -9.67 125.72 -2.56
C SER A 134 -10.40 125.94 -1.23
N ALA A 135 -11.40 126.83 -1.20
CA ALA A 135 -12.25 127.06 -0.02
C ALA A 135 -13.55 126.23 -0.04
N SER A 136 -13.84 125.51 -1.13
CA SER A 136 -15.03 124.65 -1.21
C SER A 136 -14.89 123.46 -0.25
N SER A 137 -16.00 123.06 0.37
CA SER A 137 -16.04 121.88 1.25
C SER A 137 -15.53 120.63 0.54
N SER A 138 -15.94 120.43 -0.72
CA SER A 138 -15.50 119.31 -1.55
C SER A 138 -13.99 119.27 -1.75
N PHE A 139 -13.34 120.43 -1.94
CA PHE A 139 -11.89 120.50 -2.12
C PHE A 139 -11.15 120.19 -0.82
N ILE A 140 -11.54 120.81 0.29
CA ILE A 140 -10.90 120.61 1.60
C ILE A 140 -11.02 119.14 2.02
N GLU A 141 -12.21 118.56 1.86
CA GLU A 141 -12.48 117.18 2.21
C GLU A 141 -11.69 116.20 1.32
N LEU A 142 -11.70 116.38 0.00
CA LEU A 142 -10.94 115.51 -0.90
C LEU A 142 -9.44 115.60 -0.64
N TYR A 143 -8.91 116.82 -0.46
CA TYR A 143 -7.49 117.05 -0.21
C TYR A 143 -7.06 116.37 1.09
N GLY A 144 -7.82 116.53 2.17
CA GLY A 144 -7.58 115.85 3.44
C GLY A 144 -7.64 114.33 3.32
N ASN A 145 -8.70 113.80 2.70
CA ASN A 145 -8.87 112.36 2.50
C ASN A 145 -7.74 111.76 1.66
N ALA A 146 -7.30 112.45 0.60
CA ALA A 146 -6.26 111.96 -0.29
C ALA A 146 -4.88 111.95 0.39
N ILE A 147 -4.55 112.97 1.20
CA ILE A 147 -3.31 112.98 1.99
C ILE A 147 -3.31 111.85 3.02
N VAL A 148 -4.39 111.71 3.78
CA VAL A 148 -4.52 110.65 4.79
C VAL A 148 -4.41 109.27 4.14
N ALA A 149 -5.02 109.07 2.98
CA ALA A 149 -4.90 107.82 2.22
C ALA A 149 -3.45 107.52 1.82
N VAL A 150 -2.70 108.51 1.32
CA VAL A 150 -1.28 108.33 0.95
C VAL A 150 -0.42 107.98 2.17
N ASP A 151 -0.63 108.66 3.30
CA ASP A 151 0.13 108.45 4.53
C ASP A 151 -0.15 107.09 5.17
N ILE A 152 -1.43 106.69 5.27
CA ILE A 152 -1.82 105.38 5.78
C ILE A 152 -1.15 104.31 4.94
N ILE A 153 -1.28 104.37 3.61
CA ILE A 153 -0.72 103.36 2.70
C ILE A 153 0.81 103.26 2.87
N ASN A 154 1.52 104.39 2.94
CA ASN A 154 2.97 104.42 3.16
C ASN A 154 3.40 103.81 4.51
N SER A 155 2.63 104.07 5.57
CA SER A 155 2.94 103.56 6.91
C SER A 155 2.72 102.04 7.03
N THR A 156 1.67 101.51 6.39
CA THR A 156 1.40 100.06 6.35
C THR A 156 2.36 99.30 5.43
N ALA A 157 2.84 99.91 4.33
CA ALA A 157 3.84 99.30 3.47
C ALA A 157 5.19 99.12 4.18
N LYS A 158 5.58 100.05 5.06
CA LYS A 158 6.79 99.93 5.90
C LYS A 158 6.69 98.84 6.96
N LYS A 159 5.52 98.59 7.56
CA LYS A 159 5.32 97.51 8.55
C LYS A 159 5.22 96.11 7.93
N GLY A 160 4.78 96.00 6.68
CA GLY A 160 4.64 94.72 5.99
C GLY A 160 5.96 94.06 5.58
N TYR A 161 7.05 94.83 5.42
CA TYR A 161 8.35 94.32 4.99
C TYR A 161 9.07 93.53 6.11
N ASP A 162 9.01 93.99 7.35
CA ASP A 162 9.62 93.30 8.51
C ASP A 162 8.80 92.07 8.95
N GLU A 163 7.48 92.08 8.79
CA GLU A 163 6.62 90.96 9.19
C GLU A 163 6.55 89.84 8.13
N SER A 164 6.73 90.18 6.85
CA SER A 164 6.77 89.20 5.76
C SER A 164 8.09 88.44 5.72
N ASN A 165 9.23 89.06 6.06
CA ASN A 165 10.51 88.36 6.13
C ASN A 165 10.53 87.30 7.26
N ASN A 166 9.97 87.63 8.43
CA ASN A 166 9.87 86.66 9.52
C ASN A 166 8.86 85.54 9.24
N LYS A 167 7.76 85.82 8.53
CA LYS A 167 6.83 84.78 8.08
C LYS A 167 7.40 83.93 6.95
N LEU A 168 8.18 84.51 6.03
CA LEU A 168 8.85 83.79 4.94
C LEU A 168 9.90 82.83 5.50
N ILE A 169 10.75 83.28 6.44
CA ILE A 169 11.75 82.43 7.10
C ILE A 169 11.08 81.28 7.85
N VAL A 170 9.99 81.55 8.60
CA VAL A 170 9.26 80.49 9.32
C VAL A 170 8.51 79.55 8.37
N LEU A 171 8.01 80.04 7.23
CA LEU A 171 7.39 79.20 6.19
C LEU A 171 8.43 78.36 5.46
N GLU A 172 9.60 78.92 5.15
CA GLU A 172 10.70 78.24 4.49
C GLU A 172 11.29 77.15 5.40
N ASP A 173 11.48 77.43 6.69
CA ASP A 173 11.86 76.40 7.68
C ASP A 173 10.78 75.33 7.83
N ARG A 174 9.49 75.70 7.86
CA ARG A 174 8.40 74.71 7.92
C ARG A 174 8.29 73.89 6.64
N LEU A 175 8.53 74.49 5.48
CA LEU A 175 8.47 73.82 4.18
C LEU A 175 9.68 72.92 3.95
N ASN A 176 10.87 73.35 4.39
CA ASN A 176 12.08 72.53 4.40
C ASN A 176 11.95 71.38 5.38
N ASN A 177 11.41 71.61 6.59
CA ASN A 177 11.11 70.53 7.53
C ASN A 177 10.05 69.57 6.99
N LEU A 178 8.99 70.07 6.34
CA LEU A 178 7.98 69.22 5.70
C LEU A 178 8.57 68.43 4.53
N ALA A 179 9.38 69.06 3.69
CA ALA A 179 10.06 68.42 2.57
C ALA A 179 11.01 67.32 3.04
N ASN A 180 11.83 67.60 4.07
CA ASN A 180 12.71 66.62 4.70
C ASN A 180 11.94 65.50 5.40
N SER A 181 10.81 65.82 6.02
CA SER A 181 9.90 64.81 6.59
C SER A 181 9.33 63.93 5.49
N PHE A 182 8.94 64.52 4.35
CA PHE A 182 8.33 63.81 3.23
C PHE A 182 9.35 62.96 2.48
N THR A 183 10.60 63.40 2.33
CA THR A 183 11.68 62.57 1.79
C THR A 183 11.98 61.40 2.70
N LEU A 184 12.10 61.62 4.02
CA LEU A 184 12.26 60.54 4.99
C LEU A 184 11.10 59.55 4.96
N LEU A 185 9.85 60.02 4.92
CA LEU A 185 8.66 59.16 4.87
C LEU A 185 8.55 58.42 3.53
N ASN A 186 8.94 59.05 2.42
CA ASN A 186 8.95 58.44 1.10
C ASN A 186 10.08 57.40 0.94
N ASP A 187 11.24 57.65 1.53
CA ASP A 187 12.35 56.71 1.56
C ASP A 187 12.06 55.55 2.51
N ASP A 188 11.49 55.80 3.69
CA ASP A 188 10.98 54.76 4.59
C ASP A 188 9.84 53.97 3.96
N TYR A 189 8.94 54.62 3.22
CA TYR A 189 7.87 53.94 2.50
C TYR A 189 8.42 53.12 1.34
N LYS A 190 9.40 53.61 0.57
CA LYS A 190 10.04 52.83 -0.51
C LYS A 190 10.83 51.67 0.05
N ASN A 191 11.59 51.87 1.12
CA ASN A 191 12.36 50.82 1.77
C ASN A 191 11.42 49.78 2.39
N ASN A 192 10.39 50.18 3.15
CA ASN A 192 9.41 49.24 3.68
C ASN A 192 8.56 48.60 2.58
N LYS A 193 8.20 49.30 1.50
CA LYS A 193 7.46 48.70 0.38
C LYS A 193 8.34 47.67 -0.32
N ASN A 194 9.56 48.00 -0.67
CA ASN A 194 10.45 47.09 -1.38
C ASN A 194 10.87 45.93 -0.48
N GLU A 195 11.35 46.18 0.73
CA GLU A 195 11.75 45.10 1.65
C GLU A 195 10.55 44.25 2.06
N ASN A 196 9.40 44.83 2.40
CA ASN A 196 8.27 44.03 2.87
C ASN A 196 7.55 43.32 1.72
N PHE A 197 7.36 43.93 0.55
CA PHE A 197 6.81 43.20 -0.61
C PHE A 197 7.79 42.18 -1.18
N GLU A 198 9.08 42.50 -1.35
CA GLU A 198 10.05 41.51 -1.83
C GLU A 198 10.25 40.39 -0.82
N ARG A 199 10.30 40.69 0.48
CA ARG A 199 10.39 39.66 1.52
C ARG A 199 9.13 38.80 1.57
N GLN A 200 7.94 39.37 1.41
CA GLN A 200 6.69 38.60 1.32
C GLN A 200 6.62 37.77 0.04
N ILE A 201 7.08 38.31 -1.09
CA ILE A 201 7.18 37.56 -2.36
C ILE A 201 8.17 36.41 -2.24
N ASN A 202 9.33 36.64 -1.63
CA ASN A 202 10.36 35.62 -1.44
C ASN A 202 9.90 34.57 -0.43
N LEU A 203 9.27 34.96 0.69
CA LEU A 203 8.66 34.02 1.64
C LEU A 203 7.52 33.21 1.01
N PHE A 204 6.72 33.84 0.15
CA PHE A 204 5.66 33.15 -0.58
C PHE A 204 6.25 32.17 -1.60
N LYS A 205 7.29 32.57 -2.34
CA LYS A 205 8.01 31.69 -3.26
C LYS A 205 8.67 30.53 -2.53
N GLU A 206 9.39 30.78 -1.43
CA GLU A 206 9.98 29.70 -0.61
C GLU A 206 8.91 28.73 -0.11
N ARG A 207 7.78 29.22 0.42
CA ARG A 207 6.69 28.33 0.87
C ARG A 207 6.03 27.59 -0.28
N ALA A 208 5.88 28.22 -1.43
CA ALA A 208 5.30 27.59 -2.62
C ALA A 208 6.26 26.53 -3.19
N ASP A 209 7.55 26.83 -3.25
CA ASP A 209 8.60 25.92 -3.70
C ASP A 209 8.77 24.78 -2.71
N GLU A 210 8.76 25.04 -1.39
CA GLU A 210 8.80 24.01 -0.35
C GLU A 210 7.56 23.10 -0.41
N ALA A 211 6.36 23.68 -0.56
CA ALA A 211 5.14 22.89 -0.75
C ALA A 211 5.18 22.08 -2.05
N PHE A 212 5.70 22.67 -3.14
CA PHE A 212 5.84 22.00 -4.43
C PHE A 212 6.87 20.87 -4.36
N PHE A 213 8.04 21.09 -3.75
CA PHE A 213 9.07 20.08 -3.56
C PHE A 213 8.63 18.99 -2.59
N SER A 214 7.92 19.33 -1.52
CA SER A 214 7.30 18.36 -0.61
C SER A 214 6.29 17.48 -1.33
N TYR A 215 5.41 18.09 -2.14
CA TYR A 215 4.44 17.36 -2.96
C TYR A 215 5.12 16.49 -4.01
N GLN A 216 6.14 17.02 -4.70
CA GLN A 216 6.89 16.30 -5.73
C GLN A 216 7.72 15.17 -5.12
N SER A 217 8.32 15.38 -3.94
CA SER A 217 9.01 14.33 -3.17
C SER A 217 8.02 13.27 -2.74
N SER A 218 6.86 13.64 -2.19
CA SER A 218 5.81 12.69 -1.80
C SER A 218 5.29 11.90 -3.00
N LEU A 219 5.11 12.54 -4.16
CA LEU A 219 4.73 11.89 -5.40
C LEU A 219 5.82 10.94 -5.91
N ASN A 220 7.08 11.36 -5.84
CA ASN A 220 8.20 10.53 -6.24
C ASN A 220 8.39 9.36 -5.28
N ASP A 221 8.22 9.55 -3.97
CA ASP A 221 8.26 8.48 -2.97
C ASP A 221 7.11 7.51 -3.17
N LEU A 222 5.90 8.00 -3.43
CA LEU A 222 4.75 7.16 -3.76
C LEU A 222 4.99 6.38 -5.06
N LYS A 223 5.54 7.04 -6.08
CA LYS A 223 5.88 6.41 -7.36
C LYS A 223 7.01 5.39 -7.20
N ASN A 224 8.04 5.71 -6.43
CA ASN A 224 9.18 4.83 -6.16
C ASN A 224 8.76 3.65 -5.28
N HIS A 225 7.88 3.85 -4.31
CA HIS A 225 7.30 2.78 -3.51
C HIS A 225 6.41 1.88 -4.39
N TYR A 226 5.62 2.48 -5.27
CA TYR A 226 4.82 1.72 -6.24
C TYR A 226 5.72 0.93 -7.21
N GLN A 227 6.71 1.56 -7.85
CA GLN A 227 7.57 0.93 -8.86
C GLN A 227 8.64 0.01 -8.26
N GLY A 228 9.08 0.27 -7.03
CA GLY A 228 10.19 -0.41 -6.37
C GLY A 228 9.75 -1.51 -5.41
N GLU A 229 8.61 -1.36 -4.75
CA GLU A 229 8.10 -2.39 -3.82
C GLU A 229 6.83 -3.05 -4.35
N VAL A 230 5.80 -2.29 -4.70
CA VAL A 230 4.48 -2.87 -5.01
C VAL A 230 4.45 -3.57 -6.36
N GLU A 231 4.92 -2.92 -7.43
CA GLU A 231 4.92 -3.46 -8.79
C GLU A 231 5.85 -4.69 -8.91
N PRO A 232 7.06 -4.70 -8.33
CA PRO A 232 7.91 -5.88 -8.30
C PRO A 232 7.31 -7.00 -7.47
N GLN A 233 6.71 -6.71 -6.30
CA GLN A 233 6.01 -7.73 -5.51
C GLN A 233 4.80 -8.29 -6.23
N ILE A 234 4.01 -7.46 -6.95
CA ILE A 234 2.88 -7.94 -7.75
C ILE A 234 3.37 -8.78 -8.92
N ASN A 235 4.43 -8.35 -9.61
CA ASN A 235 5.00 -9.10 -10.72
C ASN A 235 5.66 -10.39 -10.26
N GLU A 236 6.35 -10.38 -9.12
CA GLU A 236 6.91 -11.55 -8.46
C GLU A 236 5.80 -12.47 -8.00
N LEU A 237 4.74 -11.96 -7.35
CA LEU A 237 3.58 -12.75 -6.94
C LEU A 237 2.87 -13.34 -8.16
N LYS A 238 2.72 -12.59 -9.25
CA LYS A 238 2.12 -13.06 -10.50
C LYS A 238 2.99 -14.13 -11.17
N ASN A 239 4.32 -13.95 -11.16
CA ASN A 239 5.27 -14.93 -11.68
C ASN A 239 5.31 -16.17 -10.80
N ASN A 240 5.30 -16.02 -9.48
CA ASN A 240 5.24 -17.10 -8.50
C ASN A 240 3.91 -17.83 -8.58
N LEU A 241 2.78 -17.14 -8.76
CA LEU A 241 1.48 -17.77 -8.96
C LEU A 241 1.43 -18.50 -10.30
N LYS A 242 1.98 -17.91 -11.36
CA LYS A 242 2.07 -18.58 -12.67
C LYS A 242 3.00 -19.80 -12.62
N LYS A 243 4.15 -19.67 -11.94
CA LYS A 243 5.13 -20.74 -11.71
C LYS A 243 4.53 -21.84 -10.85
N ASN A 244 3.91 -21.50 -9.71
CA ASN A 244 3.20 -22.44 -8.84
C ASN A 244 2.03 -23.09 -9.55
N LYS A 245 1.30 -22.36 -10.41
CA LYS A 245 0.24 -22.95 -11.24
C LYS A 245 0.82 -23.94 -12.23
N THR A 246 1.90 -23.60 -12.93
CA THR A 246 2.56 -24.55 -13.84
C THR A 246 3.18 -25.72 -13.09
N GLU A 247 3.79 -25.50 -11.92
CA GLU A 247 4.33 -26.56 -11.07
C GLU A 247 3.22 -27.44 -10.51
N LEU A 248 2.07 -26.87 -10.14
CA LEU A 248 0.89 -27.61 -9.69
C LEU A 248 0.25 -28.40 -10.83
N GLU A 249 0.14 -27.82 -12.03
CA GLU A 249 -0.34 -28.54 -13.22
C GLU A 249 0.63 -29.65 -13.63
N THR A 250 1.94 -29.43 -13.49
CA THR A 250 2.98 -30.44 -13.73
C THR A 250 2.95 -31.52 -12.65
N LEU A 251 2.85 -31.16 -11.38
CA LEU A 251 2.68 -32.07 -10.24
C LEU A 251 1.39 -32.86 -10.35
N LEU A 252 0.28 -32.24 -10.75
CA LEU A 252 -0.99 -32.93 -10.95
C LEU A 252 -0.90 -33.89 -12.16
N GLY A 253 -0.25 -33.44 -13.24
CA GLY A 253 0.06 -34.28 -14.40
C GLY A 253 0.94 -35.47 -14.03
N ASP A 254 2.00 -35.24 -13.27
CA ASP A 254 2.92 -36.26 -12.77
C ASP A 254 2.22 -37.18 -11.79
N VAL A 255 1.47 -36.67 -10.82
CA VAL A 255 0.69 -37.46 -9.85
C VAL A 255 -0.33 -38.34 -10.59
N LYS A 256 -1.00 -37.82 -11.61
CA LYS A 256 -1.95 -38.60 -12.43
C LYS A 256 -1.23 -39.66 -13.27
N LEU A 257 -0.07 -39.33 -13.83
CA LEU A 257 0.76 -40.27 -14.59
C LEU A 257 1.40 -41.34 -13.70
N TYR A 258 1.76 -40.99 -12.46
CA TYR A 258 2.20 -41.90 -11.40
C TYR A 258 1.05 -42.77 -10.91
N GLN A 259 -0.14 -42.21 -10.74
CA GLN A 259 -1.35 -42.95 -10.39
C GLN A 259 -1.70 -43.93 -11.50
N ASP A 260 -1.71 -43.52 -12.76
CA ASP A 260 -2.02 -44.41 -13.89
C ASP A 260 -0.94 -45.49 -14.08
N LYS A 261 0.35 -45.16 -13.88
CA LYS A 261 1.43 -46.16 -13.89
C LYS A 261 1.34 -47.11 -12.69
N MET A 262 1.07 -46.61 -11.48
CA MET A 262 0.88 -47.42 -10.28
C MET A 262 -0.31 -48.37 -10.46
N THR A 263 -1.47 -47.82 -10.80
CA THR A 263 -2.72 -48.58 -10.81
C THR A 263 -2.69 -49.59 -11.95
N ASN A 264 -2.30 -49.21 -13.16
CA ASN A 264 -2.31 -50.16 -14.28
C ASN A 264 -1.14 -51.14 -14.24
N LYS A 265 0.08 -50.69 -13.91
CA LYS A 265 1.24 -51.59 -13.85
C LYS A 265 1.18 -52.51 -12.63
N ALA A 266 0.86 -51.98 -11.44
CA ALA A 266 0.73 -52.82 -10.25
C ALA A 266 -0.47 -53.76 -10.33
N VAL A 267 -1.63 -53.34 -10.88
CA VAL A 267 -2.76 -54.26 -11.10
C VAL A 267 -2.41 -55.29 -12.17
N SER A 268 -1.70 -54.93 -13.24
CA SER A 268 -1.26 -55.91 -14.24
C SER A 268 -0.22 -56.90 -13.69
N GLU A 269 0.73 -56.45 -12.89
CA GLU A 269 1.75 -57.32 -12.30
C GLU A 269 1.17 -58.17 -11.17
N MET A 270 0.27 -57.62 -10.35
CA MET A 270 -0.47 -58.39 -9.34
C MET A 270 -1.34 -59.46 -10.00
N SER A 271 -2.14 -59.09 -11.00
CA SER A 271 -3.02 -60.04 -11.69
C SER A 271 -2.23 -61.11 -12.45
N ALA A 272 -1.13 -60.74 -13.13
CA ALA A 272 -0.26 -61.70 -13.80
C ALA A 272 0.43 -62.65 -12.81
N HIS A 273 0.99 -62.11 -11.71
CA HIS A 273 1.64 -62.92 -10.68
C HIS A 273 0.67 -63.91 -10.05
N TYR A 274 -0.55 -63.49 -9.69
CA TYR A 274 -1.56 -64.40 -9.15
C TYR A 274 -2.06 -65.41 -10.17
N PHE A 275 -2.20 -65.02 -11.44
CA PHE A 275 -2.61 -65.93 -12.50
C PHE A 275 -1.58 -67.05 -12.71
N ASP A 276 -0.30 -66.70 -12.88
CA ASP A 276 0.77 -67.68 -13.11
C ASP A 276 0.97 -68.58 -11.90
N LYS A 277 0.90 -68.00 -10.70
CA LYS A 277 0.98 -68.75 -9.45
C LYS A 277 -0.19 -69.72 -9.26
N SER A 278 -1.42 -69.29 -9.50
CA SER A 278 -2.59 -70.16 -9.39
C SER A 278 -2.52 -71.33 -10.38
N LYS A 279 -1.97 -71.08 -11.59
CA LYS A 279 -1.73 -72.11 -12.60
C LYS A 279 -0.65 -73.10 -12.15
N PHE A 280 0.43 -72.61 -11.55
CA PHE A 280 1.49 -73.46 -10.98
C PHE A 280 0.97 -74.31 -9.82
N GLU A 281 0.27 -73.73 -8.85
CA GLU A 281 -0.30 -74.44 -7.70
C GLU A 281 -1.28 -75.52 -8.15
N ARG A 282 -2.18 -75.19 -9.10
CA ARG A 282 -3.12 -76.16 -9.68
C ARG A 282 -2.39 -77.32 -10.34
N ASN A 283 -1.40 -77.04 -11.18
CA ASN A 283 -0.65 -78.07 -11.90
C ASN A 283 0.15 -78.95 -10.94
N SER A 284 0.82 -78.35 -9.95
CA SER A 284 1.56 -79.06 -8.90
C SER A 284 0.64 -79.94 -8.05
N TYR A 285 -0.54 -79.45 -7.67
CA TYR A 285 -1.53 -80.24 -6.95
C TYR A 285 -1.97 -81.48 -7.75
N PHE A 286 -2.31 -81.30 -9.03
CA PHE A 286 -2.68 -82.44 -9.90
C PHE A 286 -1.51 -83.41 -10.12
N ALA A 287 -0.29 -82.90 -10.30
CA ALA A 287 0.90 -83.74 -10.47
C ALA A 287 1.16 -84.60 -9.22
N ILE A 288 1.14 -84.00 -8.03
CA ILE A 288 1.35 -84.71 -6.75
C ILE A 288 0.21 -85.71 -6.50
N THR A 289 -1.03 -85.35 -6.84
CA THR A 289 -2.19 -86.25 -6.72
C THR A 289 -2.05 -87.44 -7.65
N LEU A 290 -1.63 -87.23 -8.90
CA LEU A 290 -1.39 -88.29 -9.88
C LEU A 290 -0.27 -89.24 -9.40
N VAL A 291 0.85 -88.67 -8.93
CA VAL A 291 1.96 -89.47 -8.36
C VAL A 291 1.47 -90.29 -7.17
N SER A 292 0.66 -89.70 -6.28
CA SER A 292 0.09 -90.42 -5.14
C SER A 292 -0.84 -91.56 -5.57
N ALA A 293 -1.69 -91.33 -6.57
CA ALA A 293 -2.56 -92.37 -7.13
C ALA A 293 -1.75 -93.52 -7.76
N ILE A 294 -0.68 -93.19 -8.49
CA ILE A 294 0.24 -94.19 -9.07
C ILE A 294 0.90 -95.02 -7.97
N ILE A 295 1.39 -94.39 -6.91
CA ILE A 295 1.99 -95.09 -5.76
C ILE A 295 0.99 -96.04 -5.11
N ILE A 296 -0.26 -95.61 -4.91
CA ILE A 296 -1.33 -96.46 -4.35
C ILE A 296 -1.60 -97.65 -5.26
N ILE A 297 -1.76 -97.43 -6.57
CA ILE A 297 -2.00 -98.51 -7.56
C ILE A 297 -0.84 -99.51 -7.53
N PHE A 298 0.42 -99.05 -7.58
CA PHE A 298 1.58 -99.93 -7.48
C PHE A 298 1.64 -100.69 -6.15
N SER A 299 1.27 -100.04 -5.04
CA SER A 299 1.23 -100.69 -3.73
C SER A 299 0.19 -101.81 -3.68
N VAL A 300 -1.01 -101.59 -4.24
CA VAL A 300 -2.07 -102.61 -4.32
C VAL A 300 -1.67 -103.76 -5.24
N ILE A 301 -1.09 -103.48 -6.40
CA ILE A 301 -0.60 -104.51 -7.33
C ILE A 301 0.50 -105.35 -6.66
N SER A 302 1.47 -104.70 -6.01
CA SER A 302 2.55 -105.38 -5.30
C SER A 302 2.02 -106.24 -4.15
N ALA A 303 1.05 -105.72 -3.38
CA ALA A 303 0.39 -106.48 -2.32
C ALA A 303 -0.37 -107.69 -2.88
N TYR A 304 -1.09 -107.54 -4.00
CA TYR A 304 -1.82 -108.63 -4.65
C TYR A 304 -0.86 -109.72 -5.14
N ILE A 305 0.24 -109.35 -5.80
CA ILE A 305 1.27 -110.31 -6.25
C ILE A 305 1.88 -111.03 -5.05
N GLY A 306 2.22 -110.30 -3.97
CA GLY A 306 2.77 -110.88 -2.76
C GLY A 306 1.83 -111.86 -2.06
N VAL A 307 0.54 -111.49 -1.91
CA VAL A 307 -0.47 -112.38 -1.31
C VAL A 307 -0.73 -113.60 -2.19
N ASN A 308 -0.77 -113.45 -3.51
CA ASN A 308 -0.97 -114.58 -4.42
C ASN A 308 0.23 -115.54 -4.42
N SER A 309 1.46 -115.03 -4.43
CA SER A 309 2.67 -115.85 -4.29
C SER A 309 2.68 -116.57 -2.93
N TYR A 310 2.38 -115.86 -1.84
CA TYR A 310 2.28 -116.46 -0.52
C TYR A 310 1.22 -117.57 -0.44
N TYR A 311 0.03 -117.32 -0.99
CA TYR A 311 -1.05 -118.30 -1.01
C TYR A 311 -0.67 -119.55 -1.79
N ASN A 312 -0.04 -119.40 -2.96
CA ASN A 312 0.36 -120.53 -3.81
C ASN A 312 1.52 -121.33 -3.21
N GLU A 313 2.48 -120.69 -2.54
CA GLU A 313 3.67 -121.35 -1.99
C GLU A 313 3.45 -121.99 -0.61
N TYR A 314 2.68 -121.35 0.28
CA TYR A 314 2.64 -121.73 1.70
C TYR A 314 1.25 -122.19 2.19
N VAL A 315 0.16 -121.77 1.55
CA VAL A 315 -1.21 -122.05 2.00
C VAL A 315 -1.88 -123.14 1.15
N SER A 316 -1.79 -123.04 -0.16
CA SER A 316 -2.39 -123.97 -1.10
C SER A 316 -1.77 -125.37 -1.00
N THR A 317 -2.61 -126.40 -0.87
CA THR A 317 -2.19 -127.80 -0.95
C THR A 317 -1.96 -128.28 -2.39
N LYS A 318 -2.26 -127.43 -3.39
CA LYS A 318 -2.08 -127.77 -4.81
C LYS A 318 -0.63 -128.13 -5.15
N SER A 319 0.35 -127.58 -4.42
CA SER A 319 1.77 -127.92 -4.55
C SER A 319 2.07 -129.36 -4.13
N CYS A 320 1.28 -129.98 -3.24
CA CYS A 320 1.40 -131.39 -2.89
C CYS A 320 0.42 -132.30 -3.65
N ASP A 321 -0.58 -131.77 -4.37
CA ASP A 321 -1.58 -132.56 -5.11
C ASP A 321 -1.10 -133.02 -6.51
N SER A 322 -0.19 -132.28 -7.16
CA SER A 322 0.33 -132.69 -8.48
C SER A 322 1.54 -133.63 -8.34
N SER A 323 1.59 -134.72 -9.12
CA SER A 323 2.70 -135.69 -9.07
C SER A 323 4.05 -135.09 -9.47
N GLN A 324 4.07 -134.08 -10.35
CA GLN A 324 5.29 -133.40 -10.78
C GLN A 324 5.97 -132.57 -9.68
N SER A 325 5.21 -132.06 -8.71
CA SER A 325 5.72 -131.18 -7.65
C SER A 325 6.15 -131.92 -6.38
N ARG A 326 6.03 -133.25 -6.32
CA ARG A 326 6.50 -134.11 -5.21
C ARG A 326 7.96 -134.54 -5.34
N THR A 327 8.79 -133.78 -6.05
CA THR A 327 10.16 -134.21 -6.35
C THR A 327 11.19 -133.40 -5.58
N ILE A 328 12.01 -134.06 -4.75
CA ILE A 328 13.16 -133.43 -4.09
C ILE A 328 14.45 -134.04 -4.62
N LYS A 329 15.40 -133.16 -4.97
CA LYS A 329 16.78 -133.56 -5.28
C LYS A 329 17.52 -133.81 -3.96
N VAL A 330 17.75 -135.07 -3.63
CA VAL A 330 18.63 -135.46 -2.52
C VAL A 330 19.81 -136.21 -3.13
N ASN A 331 21.03 -135.69 -2.94
CA ASN A 331 22.27 -136.26 -3.49
C ASN A 331 22.21 -136.54 -5.01
N GLY A 332 21.69 -135.59 -5.79
CA GLY A 332 21.67 -135.67 -7.26
C GLY A 332 20.59 -136.56 -7.86
N ALA A 333 19.88 -137.37 -7.06
CA ALA A 333 18.75 -138.19 -7.50
C ALA A 333 17.40 -137.51 -7.16
N ILE A 334 16.47 -137.55 -8.12
CA ILE A 334 15.11 -137.04 -7.95
C ILE A 334 14.30 -138.15 -7.26
N LYS A 335 13.87 -137.91 -6.01
CA LYS A 335 12.96 -138.83 -5.30
C LYS A 335 11.57 -138.22 -5.19
N GLU A 336 10.55 -139.04 -5.46
CA GLU A 336 9.15 -138.69 -5.17
C GLU A 336 8.90 -138.81 -3.66
N MET A 337 8.49 -137.72 -3.03
CA MET A 337 8.06 -137.70 -1.64
C MET A 337 6.62 -138.20 -1.52
N SER A 338 6.34 -138.90 -0.41
CA SER A 338 4.96 -139.23 -0.05
C SER A 338 4.16 -137.95 0.28
N PHE A 339 2.84 -138.00 0.10
CA PHE A 339 1.97 -136.85 0.40
C PHE A 339 2.09 -136.43 1.88
N GLU A 340 2.27 -137.39 2.79
CA GLU A 340 2.40 -137.15 4.22
C GLU A 340 3.72 -136.44 4.58
N GLU A 341 4.83 -136.80 3.93
CA GLU A 341 6.10 -136.08 4.07
C GLU A 341 6.04 -134.68 3.46
N CYS A 342 5.38 -134.50 2.30
CA CYS A 342 5.13 -133.19 1.70
C CYS A 342 4.34 -132.29 2.65
N MET A 343 3.28 -132.82 3.26
CA MET A 343 2.46 -132.09 4.23
C MET A 343 3.23 -131.74 5.51
N LYS A 344 4.12 -132.62 5.98
CA LYS A 344 4.99 -132.36 7.14
C LYS A 344 6.03 -131.27 6.84
N ASP A 345 6.69 -131.31 5.69
CA ASP A 345 7.59 -130.24 5.24
C ASP A 345 6.84 -128.90 5.08
N LEU A 346 5.63 -128.93 4.52
CA LEU A 346 4.76 -127.75 4.42
C LEU A 346 4.37 -127.20 5.80
N SER A 347 4.16 -128.06 6.81
CA SER A 347 3.85 -127.63 8.18
C SER A 347 5.03 -126.95 8.87
N VAL A 348 6.25 -127.46 8.69
CA VAL A 348 7.49 -126.84 9.20
C VAL A 348 7.76 -125.52 8.49
N LYS A 349 7.59 -125.47 7.17
CA LYS A 349 7.66 -124.24 6.39
C LYS A 349 6.61 -123.23 6.85
N ARG A 350 5.37 -123.65 7.14
CA ARG A 350 4.33 -122.77 7.68
C ARG A 350 4.71 -122.17 9.04
N GLU A 351 5.27 -122.96 9.96
CA GLU A 351 5.68 -122.47 11.28
C GLU A 351 6.87 -121.49 11.18
N ALA A 352 7.88 -121.81 10.37
CA ALA A 352 8.99 -120.90 10.08
C ALA A 352 8.50 -119.61 9.42
N THR A 353 7.65 -119.72 8.41
CA THR A 353 7.04 -118.59 7.70
C THR A 353 6.15 -117.76 8.64
N GLN A 354 5.45 -118.36 9.60
CA GLN A 354 4.66 -117.62 10.60
C GLN A 354 5.56 -116.76 11.49
N LYS A 355 6.73 -117.27 11.91
CA LYS A 355 7.70 -116.51 12.70
C LYS A 355 8.33 -115.37 11.88
N TYR A 356 8.68 -115.62 10.61
CA TYR A 356 9.15 -114.57 9.70
C TYR A 356 8.06 -113.55 9.39
N ALA A 357 6.80 -113.98 9.22
CA ALA A 357 5.66 -113.10 9.01
C ALA A 357 5.41 -112.20 10.21
N PHE A 358 5.57 -112.72 11.44
CA PHE A 358 5.46 -111.91 12.66
C PHE A 358 6.56 -110.84 12.74
N ASN A 359 7.82 -111.22 12.49
CA ASN A 359 8.93 -110.25 12.44
C ASN A 359 8.74 -109.22 11.31
N TYR A 360 8.31 -109.68 10.14
CA TYR A 360 7.97 -108.80 9.01
C TYR A 360 6.85 -107.83 9.36
N LEU A 361 5.83 -108.27 10.10
CA LEU A 361 4.75 -107.41 10.58
C LEU A 361 5.26 -106.36 11.56
N ILE A 362 6.13 -106.72 12.51
CA ILE A 362 6.76 -105.77 13.43
C ILE A 362 7.60 -104.74 12.66
N PHE A 363 8.45 -105.18 11.72
CA PHE A 363 9.23 -104.27 10.89
C PHE A 363 8.34 -103.37 10.05
N ARG A 364 7.27 -103.90 9.46
CA ARG A 364 6.30 -103.10 8.70
C ARG A 364 5.64 -102.05 9.60
N LEU A 365 5.27 -102.40 10.83
CA LEU A 365 4.66 -101.48 11.78
C LEU A 365 5.64 -100.39 12.24
N SER A 366 6.91 -100.74 12.50
CA SER A 366 7.94 -99.76 12.87
C SER A 366 8.29 -98.82 11.72
N PHE A 367 8.40 -99.32 10.48
CA PHE A 367 8.58 -98.47 9.30
C PHE A 367 7.36 -97.59 9.03
N SER A 368 6.14 -98.10 9.19
CA SER A 368 4.93 -97.28 9.08
C SER A 368 4.86 -96.20 10.16
N LEU A 369 5.27 -96.48 11.39
CA LEU A 369 5.36 -95.48 12.47
C LEU A 369 6.42 -94.41 12.15
N LEU A 370 7.60 -94.81 11.68
CA LEU A 370 8.66 -93.89 11.28
C LEU A 370 8.24 -93.00 10.09
N LEU A 371 7.59 -93.58 9.07
CA LEU A 371 7.04 -92.83 7.95
C LEU A 371 5.94 -91.86 8.43
N PHE A 372 5.08 -92.27 9.35
CA PHE A 372 4.07 -91.40 9.92
C PHE A 372 4.67 -90.21 10.68
N LEU A 373 5.68 -90.46 11.52
CA LEU A 373 6.43 -89.40 12.22
C LEU A 373 7.15 -88.47 11.24
N ALA A 374 7.76 -89.02 10.18
CA ALA A 374 8.41 -88.25 9.14
C ALA A 374 7.42 -87.36 8.38
N VAL A 375 6.22 -87.87 8.08
CA VAL A 375 5.14 -87.08 7.46
C VAL A 375 4.68 -85.94 8.38
N ILE A 376 4.49 -86.19 9.68
CA ILE A 376 4.15 -85.13 10.64
C ILE A 376 5.25 -84.07 10.71
N TYR A 377 6.51 -84.50 10.78
CA TYR A 377 7.65 -83.58 10.84
C TYR A 377 7.78 -82.74 9.56
N ALA A 378 7.67 -83.37 8.39
CA ALA A 378 7.68 -82.70 7.10
C ALA A 378 6.48 -81.76 6.95
N SER A 379 5.30 -82.13 7.44
CA SER A 379 4.12 -81.27 7.47
C SER A 379 4.35 -80.00 8.30
N ARG A 380 5.00 -80.10 9.47
CA ARG A 380 5.38 -78.92 10.27
C ARG A 380 6.38 -78.01 9.56
N ILE A 381 7.39 -78.59 8.91
CA ILE A 381 8.36 -77.80 8.12
C ILE A 381 7.65 -77.11 6.96
N ALA A 382 6.77 -77.83 6.26
CA ALA A 382 5.99 -77.27 5.16
C ALA A 382 5.07 -76.13 5.61
N MET A 383 4.41 -76.26 6.77
CA MET A 383 3.58 -75.20 7.34
C MET A 383 4.41 -73.95 7.68
N ARG A 384 5.56 -74.11 8.32
CA ARG A 384 6.47 -73.00 8.61
C ARG A 384 6.98 -72.34 7.33
N ALA A 385 7.42 -73.13 6.36
CA ALA A 385 7.87 -72.63 5.07
C ALA A 385 6.75 -71.89 4.32
N TYR A 386 5.52 -72.40 4.36
CA TYR A 386 4.35 -71.76 3.77
C TYR A 386 4.05 -70.41 4.43
N ASN A 387 4.08 -70.34 5.76
CA ASN A 387 3.85 -69.08 6.47
C ASN A 387 4.93 -68.04 6.15
N HIS A 388 6.21 -68.43 6.15
CA HIS A 388 7.31 -67.55 5.75
C HIS A 388 7.13 -67.05 4.31
N TRP A 389 6.78 -67.94 3.40
CA TRP A 389 6.53 -67.59 2.02
C TRP A 389 5.29 -66.69 1.84
N ARG A 390 4.23 -66.91 2.61
CA ARG A 390 3.02 -66.09 2.55
C ARG A 390 3.28 -64.68 3.08
N GLN A 391 4.09 -64.58 4.14
CA GLN A 391 4.52 -63.31 4.70
C GLN A 391 5.43 -62.55 3.71
N SER A 392 6.42 -63.23 3.11
CA SER A 392 7.31 -62.61 2.13
C SER A 392 6.57 -62.19 0.86
N GLU A 393 5.58 -62.96 0.40
CA GLU A 393 4.70 -62.58 -0.71
C GLU A 393 3.88 -61.34 -0.37
N ASN A 394 3.20 -61.30 0.78
CA ASN A 394 2.39 -60.15 1.18
C ASN A 394 3.24 -58.88 1.29
N MET A 395 4.47 -59.01 1.79
CA MET A 395 5.41 -57.90 1.87
C MET A 395 5.92 -57.48 0.49
N TYR A 396 6.25 -58.43 -0.40
CA TYR A 396 6.61 -58.16 -1.78
C TYR A 396 5.51 -57.37 -2.50
N LEU A 397 4.25 -57.75 -2.31
CA LEU A 397 3.10 -57.04 -2.89
C LEU A 397 2.94 -55.63 -2.32
N LYS A 398 3.04 -55.47 -1.00
CA LYS A 398 3.03 -54.15 -0.36
C LYS A 398 4.16 -53.27 -0.89
N LEU A 399 5.34 -53.84 -1.09
CA LEU A 399 6.50 -53.10 -1.59
C LEU A 399 6.42 -52.80 -3.07
N ASN A 400 5.86 -53.66 -3.90
CA ASN A 400 5.57 -53.31 -5.29
C ASN A 400 4.55 -52.17 -5.39
N THR A 401 3.55 -52.13 -4.49
CA THR A 401 2.62 -50.99 -4.43
C THR A 401 3.27 -49.71 -3.87
N LEU A 402 4.28 -49.84 -2.99
CA LEU A 402 5.02 -48.70 -2.41
C LEU A 402 6.24 -48.29 -3.24
N SER A 403 6.70 -49.14 -4.15
CA SER A 403 7.92 -48.99 -4.95
C SER A 403 7.99 -47.64 -5.67
N PRO A 404 6.90 -47.11 -6.24
CA PRO A 404 6.99 -45.82 -6.91
C PRO A 404 6.99 -44.62 -5.94
N PHE A 405 6.49 -44.77 -4.70
CA PHE A 405 6.66 -43.77 -3.64
C PHE A 405 8.11 -43.77 -3.11
N ILE A 406 8.71 -44.96 -2.94
CA ILE A 406 10.12 -45.13 -2.56
C ILE A 406 11.05 -44.62 -3.68
N GLY A 407 10.66 -44.83 -4.94
CA GLY A 407 11.38 -44.35 -6.12
C GLY A 407 11.41 -42.83 -6.28
N SER A 408 10.46 -42.10 -5.68
CA SER A 408 10.46 -40.63 -5.63
C SER A 408 11.26 -40.03 -4.47
N LEU A 409 11.68 -40.84 -3.49
CA LEU A 409 12.50 -40.37 -2.37
C LEU A 409 13.97 -40.22 -2.78
N ASP A 410 14.65 -39.27 -2.12
CA ASP A 410 16.08 -39.03 -2.30
C ASP A 410 16.91 -40.30 -2.09
N LYS A 411 18.04 -40.43 -2.81
CA LYS A 411 18.82 -41.68 -2.87
C LYS A 411 19.27 -42.18 -1.50
N SER A 412 19.55 -41.28 -0.56
CA SER A 412 19.88 -41.62 0.84
C SER A 412 18.69 -42.23 1.58
N VAL A 413 17.54 -41.54 1.59
CA VAL A 413 16.32 -41.98 2.26
C VAL A 413 15.80 -43.28 1.65
N ARG A 414 15.92 -43.43 0.33
CA ARG A 414 15.58 -44.68 -0.38
C ARG A 414 16.44 -45.85 0.10
N ASN A 415 17.74 -45.64 0.24
CA ASN A 415 18.66 -46.66 0.73
C ASN A 415 18.36 -47.02 2.20
N ASP A 416 18.04 -46.04 3.05
CA ASP A 416 17.65 -46.29 4.44
C ASP A 416 16.31 -47.03 4.55
N VAL A 417 15.33 -46.69 3.71
CA VAL A 417 14.06 -47.43 3.61
C VAL A 417 14.32 -48.86 3.13
N HIS A 418 15.13 -49.06 2.09
CA HIS A 418 15.49 -50.42 1.65
C HIS A 418 16.21 -51.20 2.74
N LEU A 419 17.18 -50.59 3.44
CA LEU A 419 17.97 -51.22 4.49
C LEU A 419 17.12 -51.57 5.72
N SER A 420 16.18 -50.71 6.11
CA SER A 420 15.23 -50.95 7.21
C SER A 420 14.17 -51.99 6.88
N LEU A 421 13.85 -52.17 5.59
CA LEU A 421 12.96 -53.24 5.12
C LEU A 421 13.70 -54.59 4.97
N VAL A 422 15.04 -54.64 4.93
CA VAL A 422 15.79 -55.91 4.84
C VAL A 422 15.45 -56.88 5.99
N PRO A 423 15.41 -56.46 7.27
CA PRO A 423 14.97 -57.32 8.38
C PRO A 423 13.55 -57.89 8.21
N ASP A 424 12.63 -57.11 7.64
CA ASP A 424 11.26 -57.56 7.36
C ASP A 424 11.23 -58.54 6.18
N TYR A 425 12.07 -58.33 5.16
CA TYR A 425 12.20 -59.18 3.96
C TYR A 425 12.77 -60.56 4.29
N PHE A 426 13.81 -60.58 5.12
CA PHE A 426 14.52 -61.79 5.52
C PHE A 426 14.07 -62.30 6.88
N GLY A 427 13.04 -61.68 7.45
CA GLY A 427 12.28 -62.20 8.57
C GLY A 427 13.11 -62.39 9.84
N LYS A 428 13.75 -61.34 10.36
CA LYS A 428 14.33 -61.40 11.71
C LYS A 428 13.25 -61.63 12.78
N ASP A 429 12.03 -61.16 12.52
CA ASP A 429 10.82 -61.37 13.36
C ASP A 429 9.80 -62.35 12.75
N ALA A 430 10.04 -62.88 11.53
CA ALA A 430 9.19 -63.95 10.97
C ALA A 430 9.34 -65.27 11.75
N GLY A 431 10.34 -65.38 12.63
CA GLY A 431 10.50 -66.46 13.60
C GLY A 431 9.68 -66.30 14.89
N MET A 432 8.95 -65.19 15.09
CA MET A 432 8.24 -64.89 16.34
C MET A 432 6.72 -64.68 16.18
N VAL A 433 6.13 -65.15 15.07
CA VAL A 433 4.67 -65.30 14.94
C VAL A 433 4.21 -66.72 15.27
N GLU A 434 4.91 -67.42 16.17
CA GLU A 434 4.24 -68.39 17.04
C GLU A 434 3.64 -67.58 18.18
N SER A 435 2.39 -67.11 18.02
CA SER A 435 1.60 -66.77 19.18
C SER A 435 1.63 -67.98 20.10
N SER A 436 2.18 -67.81 21.29
CA SER A 436 2.53 -68.81 22.30
C SER A 436 1.30 -69.47 22.97
N LYS A 437 0.26 -69.75 22.16
CA LYS A 437 -1.00 -70.41 22.51
C LYS A 437 -1.54 -71.38 21.46
N ASP A 438 -0.83 -71.67 20.37
CA ASP A 438 -1.18 -72.81 19.50
C ASP A 438 -0.54 -74.10 19.99
N LEU A 439 -0.96 -74.53 21.19
CA LEU A 439 -0.79 -75.91 21.63
C LEU A 439 -1.68 -76.80 20.75
N VAL A 440 -1.04 -77.51 19.80
CA VAL A 440 -1.54 -78.74 19.16
C VAL A 440 -3.03 -78.71 18.82
N LYS A 441 -3.45 -77.83 17.90
CA LYS A 441 -4.82 -77.85 17.36
C LYS A 441 -4.95 -78.44 15.96
N ASP A 442 -3.87 -78.95 15.38
CA ASP A 442 -3.90 -79.59 14.06
C ASP A 442 -3.04 -80.87 14.03
N LEU A 443 -3.52 -81.93 14.68
CA LEU A 443 -3.68 -83.14 13.87
C LEU A 443 -5.05 -83.00 13.23
N PRO A 444 -5.18 -83.10 11.89
CA PRO A 444 -6.49 -83.03 11.24
C PRO A 444 -7.45 -83.96 11.98
N THR A 445 -8.63 -83.48 12.40
CA THR A 445 -9.61 -84.25 13.18
C THR A 445 -9.92 -85.61 12.55
N ASN A 446 -9.74 -85.74 11.23
CA ASN A 446 -9.83 -86.99 10.49
C ASN A 446 -8.69 -87.97 10.76
N ILE A 447 -7.43 -87.52 10.90
CA ILE A 447 -6.28 -88.40 11.17
C ILE A 447 -6.30 -88.88 12.62
N SER A 448 -6.64 -88.01 13.58
CA SER A 448 -6.84 -88.42 14.97
C SER A 448 -8.03 -89.38 15.11
N ASN A 449 -9.15 -89.14 14.42
CA ASN A 449 -10.28 -90.09 14.40
C ASN A 449 -9.94 -91.41 13.69
N ILE A 450 -9.11 -91.41 12.64
CA ILE A 450 -8.64 -92.63 11.97
C ILE A 450 -7.66 -93.39 12.88
N ALA A 451 -6.74 -92.70 13.56
CA ALA A 451 -5.81 -93.31 14.51
C ALA A 451 -6.54 -93.89 15.73
N ILE A 452 -7.53 -93.17 16.28
CA ILE A 452 -8.38 -93.65 17.38
C ILE A 452 -9.17 -94.88 16.93
N LYS A 453 -9.82 -94.85 15.75
CA LYS A 453 -10.54 -96.02 15.22
C LYS A 453 -9.62 -97.21 14.93
N ALA A 454 -8.40 -96.98 14.46
CA ALA A 454 -7.42 -98.03 14.22
C ALA A 454 -6.89 -98.64 15.53
N ILE A 455 -6.66 -97.82 16.56
CA ILE A 455 -6.30 -98.28 17.91
C ILE A 455 -7.46 -99.05 18.55
N GLU A 456 -8.71 -98.61 18.35
CA GLU A 456 -9.90 -99.27 18.87
C GLU A 456 -10.14 -100.63 18.18
N GLN A 457 -9.91 -100.74 16.87
CA GLN A 457 -9.95 -102.01 16.14
C GLN A 457 -8.78 -102.94 16.50
N ALA A 458 -7.56 -102.42 16.64
CA ALA A 458 -6.40 -103.21 17.06
C ALA A 458 -6.52 -103.66 18.53
N GLY A 459 -7.00 -102.79 19.41
CA GLY A 459 -7.25 -103.05 20.82
C GLY A 459 -8.33 -104.10 21.07
N ASN A 460 -9.46 -104.04 20.34
CA ASN A 460 -10.52 -105.04 20.45
C ASN A 460 -10.14 -106.41 19.87
N THR A 461 -9.17 -106.47 18.95
CA THR A 461 -8.72 -107.75 18.35
C THR A 461 -7.56 -108.39 19.11
N ILE A 462 -6.75 -107.60 19.83
CA ILE A 462 -5.59 -108.08 20.63
C ILE A 462 -5.99 -108.34 22.09
N GLY A 463 -6.97 -107.61 22.64
CA GLY A 463 -7.42 -107.74 24.04
C GLY A 463 -8.30 -108.96 24.36
N ASN A 464 -8.91 -109.61 23.37
CA ASN A 464 -9.82 -110.76 23.59
C ASN A 464 -9.14 -112.14 23.59
N LYS A 465 -7.80 -112.22 23.56
CA LYS A 465 -7.07 -113.51 23.57
C LYS A 465 -6.01 -113.66 24.67
N LEU A 466 -5.87 -112.69 25.58
CA LEU A 466 -4.93 -112.76 26.70
C LEU A 466 -5.60 -112.29 28.01
N GLY A 467 -6.08 -113.25 28.82
CA GLY A 467 -6.21 -113.11 30.27
C GLY A 467 -7.60 -112.81 30.85
N ASN A 468 -8.42 -113.84 31.00
CA ASN A 468 -9.29 -113.98 32.18
C ASN A 468 -8.46 -114.73 33.24
N ASP A 469 -8.09 -114.05 34.32
CA ASP A 469 -8.36 -114.47 35.70
C ASP A 469 -7.34 -113.94 36.73
N LYS A 470 -7.92 -113.21 37.70
CA LYS A 470 -7.51 -113.00 39.11
C LYS A 470 -6.56 -111.85 39.49
N GLU A 471 -7.20 -110.82 40.05
CA GLU A 471 -6.96 -110.15 41.35
C GLU A 471 -5.51 -109.82 41.79
N SER A 472 -5.22 -108.52 41.99
CA SER A 472 -5.25 -107.91 43.34
C SER A 472 -4.64 -106.49 43.41
N LYS A 473 -5.29 -105.65 44.23
CA LYS A 473 -4.78 -104.59 45.13
C LYS A 473 -4.06 -103.33 44.58
N ASN A 474 -4.76 -102.21 44.81
CA ASN A 474 -4.34 -100.88 45.32
C ASN A 474 -2.90 -100.39 45.06
N SER A 475 -2.79 -99.16 44.54
CA SER A 475 -2.25 -98.04 45.33
C SER A 475 -2.48 -96.69 44.63
N ASP A 476 -3.05 -95.76 45.39
CA ASP A 476 -3.02 -94.33 45.17
C ASP A 476 -1.58 -93.81 45.25
N SER A 477 -1.24 -92.80 44.44
CA SER A 477 -0.37 -91.73 44.93
C SER A 477 -0.60 -90.44 44.15
N GLU A 478 -1.18 -89.48 44.86
CA GLU A 478 -1.18 -88.05 44.59
C GLU A 478 0.23 -87.51 44.29
N SER A 479 0.32 -86.44 43.50
CA SER A 479 1.31 -85.39 43.72
C SER A 479 0.80 -84.07 43.17
N SER A 480 0.06 -83.39 44.03
CA SER A 480 -0.29 -81.98 44.01
C SER A 480 0.98 -81.10 44.10
N THR A 481 1.06 -80.02 43.33
CA THR A 481 1.50 -78.74 43.90
C THR A 481 0.84 -77.57 43.15
N GLU A 482 -0.15 -77.06 43.84
CA GLU A 482 -0.84 -75.79 43.69
C GLU A 482 0.01 -74.69 44.37
N LYS A 483 0.21 -73.52 43.74
CA LYS A 483 0.57 -72.27 44.44
C LYS A 483 0.18 -71.01 43.65
N ASN A 484 -1.03 -70.53 43.97
CA ASN A 484 -1.43 -69.14 44.27
C ASN A 484 -0.99 -67.94 43.40
N LYS A 485 -1.90 -67.53 42.50
CA LYS A 485 -2.72 -66.29 42.49
C LYS A 485 -2.39 -65.13 43.47
N LYS A 486 -2.07 -63.93 42.91
CA LYS A 486 -2.64 -62.57 43.17
C LYS A 486 -1.75 -61.51 42.46
N LYS A 487 -2.18 -60.76 41.44
CA LYS A 487 -3.14 -59.62 41.36
C LYS A 487 -2.53 -58.28 41.82
N SER A 488 -2.30 -57.37 40.87
CA SER A 488 -2.58 -55.92 40.99
C SER A 488 -2.46 -55.24 39.63
N ALA A 489 -3.57 -54.65 39.19
CA ALA A 489 -3.63 -53.53 38.26
C ALA A 489 -3.62 -52.23 39.08
N ASP A 490 -2.96 -51.20 38.58
CA ASP A 490 -3.39 -49.79 38.44
C ASP A 490 -2.24 -48.79 38.63
N ASP A 491 -2.14 -47.94 37.58
CA ASP A 491 -1.94 -46.49 37.53
C ASP A 491 -0.62 -45.77 37.86
N SER A 492 -0.53 -44.62 37.17
CA SER A 492 0.39 -43.46 37.18
C SER A 492 1.72 -43.66 36.42
N GLU A 493 2.14 -42.81 35.47
CA GLU A 493 1.84 -41.40 35.14
C GLU A 493 2.08 -41.15 33.63
#